data_AF-A0A1V4R9S2-F1
#
_entry.id   AF-A0A1V4R9S2-F1
#
_cell.length_a   1.000
_cell.length_b   1.000
_cell.length_c   1.000
_cell.angle_alpha   90.00
_cell.angle_beta   90.00
_cell.angle_gamma   90.00
#
_symmetry.space_group_name_H-M   'P 1'
#
loop_
_entity.id
_entity.type
_entity.pdbx_description
1 polymer ?
#
loop_
_entity_poly.entity_id
_entity_poly.type
_entity_poly.pdbx_seq_one_letter_code
_entity_poly.pdbx_strand_id
1 'polypeptide(L)'
;MIPAIWYVAPLGAITALIFAFIFYLGVKKEDPGNAQMQKIAKYVREGAFAYLKQQYKGVGIFFLIAFIIFNIMAHVLHVLHWLIPWAFLTGGFFSGLAGWIGMNTATLASNRTAQGASVSLNKGLKVAFRAGGVMGLVVVGLALIDISIWFYALNYFNFPLHTITVIMLSFGMGASTQALFARLGGG
;
A
#
# COMPACT_ATOMS: atom_id res chain seq x y z
N MET A 1 17.56 -4.07 -25.37
CA MET A 1 17.01 -2.71 -25.21
C MET A 1 15.59 -2.83 -24.66
N ILE A 2 15.22 -2.01 -23.68
CA ILE A 2 13.87 -2.06 -23.08
C ILE A 2 12.87 -1.45 -24.08
N PRO A 3 11.76 -2.12 -24.42
CA PRO A 3 10.76 -1.55 -25.32
C PRO A 3 10.14 -0.29 -24.72
N ALA A 4 9.94 0.75 -25.54
CA ALA A 4 9.42 2.04 -25.08
C ALA A 4 8.06 1.93 -24.36
N ILE A 5 7.25 0.93 -24.71
CA ILE A 5 5.95 0.69 -24.07
C ILE A 5 6.06 0.33 -22.57
N TRP A 6 7.22 -0.11 -22.09
CA TRP A 6 7.42 -0.48 -20.69
C TRP A 6 7.55 0.75 -19.77
N TYR A 7 7.81 1.95 -20.33
CA TYR A 7 7.79 3.20 -19.58
C TYR A 7 6.38 3.66 -19.20
N VAL A 8 5.33 3.06 -19.79
CA VAL A 8 3.94 3.32 -19.40
C VAL A 8 3.69 2.91 -17.94
N ALA A 9 4.35 1.86 -17.44
CA ALA A 9 4.18 1.40 -16.06
C ALA A 9 4.61 2.45 -15.02
N PRO A 10 5.85 2.97 -14.99
CA PRO A 10 6.25 3.99 -14.03
C PRO A 10 5.49 5.31 -14.23
N LEU A 11 5.20 5.70 -15.47
CA LEU A 11 4.38 6.90 -15.74
C LEU A 11 2.96 6.75 -15.17
N GLY A 12 2.32 5.61 -15.40
CA GLY A 12 1.00 5.28 -14.85
C GLY A 12 1.00 5.23 -13.32
N ALA A 13 2.09 4.75 -12.72
CA ALA A 13 2.24 4.70 -11.28
C ALA A 13 2.31 6.11 -10.67
N ILE A 14 3.11 6.99 -11.26
CA ILE A 14 3.24 8.40 -10.83
C ILE A 14 1.90 9.13 -10.99
N THR A 15 1.23 8.98 -12.14
CA THR A 15 -0.07 9.63 -12.35
C THR A 15 -1.11 9.12 -11.35
N ALA A 16 -1.17 7.81 -11.07
CA ALA A 16 -2.07 7.25 -10.06
C ALA A 16 -1.83 7.88 -8.67
N LEU A 17 -0.57 8.01 -8.24
CA LEU A 17 -0.26 8.63 -6.94
C LEU A 17 -0.57 10.13 -6.89
N ILE A 18 -0.37 10.85 -8.00
CA ILE A 18 -0.78 12.26 -8.11
C ILE A 18 -2.30 12.38 -7.95
N PHE A 19 -3.08 11.55 -8.66
CA PHE A 19 -4.54 11.56 -8.53
C PHE A 19 -5.00 11.14 -7.14
N ALA A 20 -4.34 10.16 -6.52
CA ALA A 20 -4.62 9.78 -5.14
C ALA A 20 -4.43 10.96 -4.18
N PHE A 21 -3.34 11.70 -4.35
CA PHE A 21 -3.05 12.88 -3.54
C PHE A 21 -4.09 13.99 -3.76
N ILE A 22 -4.49 14.25 -5.01
CA ILE A 22 -5.55 15.21 -5.34
C ILE A 22 -6.87 14.81 -4.67
N PHE A 23 -7.24 13.53 -4.72
CA PHE A 23 -8.47 13.04 -4.09
C PHE A 23 -8.40 13.14 -2.57
N TYR A 24 -7.26 12.81 -1.98
CA TYR A 24 -7.01 12.96 -0.55
C TYR A 24 -7.17 14.43 -0.10
N LEU A 25 -6.57 15.37 -0.83
CA LEU A 25 -6.74 16.81 -0.56
C LEU A 25 -8.20 17.24 -0.71
N GLY A 26 -8.89 16.73 -1.72
CA GLY A 26 -10.32 16.96 -1.92
C GLY A 26 -11.14 16.53 -0.70
N VAL A 27 -10.94 15.30 -0.23
CA VAL A 27 -11.59 14.78 0.99
C VAL A 27 -11.22 15.62 2.20
N LYS A 28 -9.94 15.95 2.41
CA LYS A 28 -9.47 16.70 3.57
C LYS A 28 -10.12 18.08 3.70
N LYS A 29 -10.40 18.73 2.57
CA LYS A 29 -11.05 20.06 2.49
C LYS A 29 -12.54 20.04 2.80
N GLU A 30 -13.20 18.89 2.76
CA GLU A 30 -14.63 18.80 3.09
C GLU A 30 -14.89 19.06 4.57
N ASP A 31 -16.08 19.59 4.84
CA ASP A 31 -16.55 19.94 6.18
C ASP A 31 -16.55 18.70 7.10
N PRO A 32 -15.82 18.72 8.22
CA PRO A 32 -15.77 17.60 9.17
C PRO A 32 -17.06 17.43 9.99
N GLY A 33 -18.04 18.32 9.82
CA GLY A 33 -19.34 18.27 10.49
C GLY A 33 -19.30 18.85 11.91
N ASN A 34 -20.37 18.60 12.66
CA ASN A 34 -20.54 19.15 14.01
C ASN A 34 -19.59 18.52 15.06
N ALA A 35 -19.57 19.09 16.26
CA ALA A 35 -18.70 18.66 17.35
C ALA A 35 -18.90 17.17 17.73
N GLN A 36 -20.13 16.67 17.65
CA GLN A 36 -20.42 15.26 17.95
C GLN A 36 -19.84 14.32 16.89
N MET A 37 -19.98 14.64 15.60
CA MET A 37 -19.39 13.88 14.49
C MET A 37 -17.86 13.82 14.61
N GLN A 38 -17.23 14.96 14.91
CA GLN A 38 -15.79 15.04 15.09
C GLN A 38 -15.30 14.23 16.31
N LYS A 39 -16.04 14.29 17.43
CA LYS A 39 -15.73 13.51 18.64
C LYS A 39 -15.75 12.01 18.36
N ILE A 40 -16.79 11.52 17.69
CA ILE A 40 -16.90 10.10 17.32
C ILE A 40 -15.78 9.69 16.37
N ALA A 41 -15.53 10.47 15.31
CA ALA A 41 -14.47 10.16 14.35
C ALA A 41 -13.08 10.13 14.99
N LYS A 42 -12.83 10.96 16.00
CA LYS A 42 -11.57 10.92 16.77
C LYS A 42 -11.39 9.58 17.48
N TYR A 43 -12.40 9.07 18.18
CA TYR A 43 -12.32 7.76 18.84
C TYR A 43 -12.12 6.61 17.84
N VAL A 44 -12.84 6.64 16.72
CA VAL A 44 -12.66 5.65 15.64
C VAL A 44 -11.23 5.69 15.10
N ARG A 45 -10.71 6.89 14.84
CA ARG A 45 -9.35 7.09 14.34
C ARG A 45 -8.30 6.61 15.35
N GLU A 46 -8.44 6.94 16.62
CA GLU A 46 -7.55 6.47 17.69
C GLU A 46 -7.53 4.94 17.78
N GLY A 47 -8.71 4.30 17.79
CA GLY A 47 -8.83 2.84 17.81
C GLY A 47 -8.20 2.18 16.57
N ALA A 48 -8.45 2.74 15.38
CA ALA A 48 -7.91 2.24 14.12
C ALA A 48 -6.37 2.29 14.10
N PHE A 49 -5.75 3.40 14.56
CA PHE A 49 -4.30 3.50 14.62
C PHE A 49 -3.68 2.68 15.76
N ALA A 50 -4.37 2.51 16.88
CA ALA A 50 -3.94 1.60 17.94
C ALA A 50 -3.88 0.15 17.43
N TYR A 51 -4.92 -0.27 16.70
CA TYR A 51 -4.96 -1.56 16.03
C TYR A 51 -3.84 -1.73 15.01
N LEU A 52 -3.66 -0.78 14.07
CA LEU A 52 -2.58 -0.87 13.07
C LEU A 52 -1.21 -0.96 13.70
N LYS A 53 -0.95 -0.20 14.78
CA LYS A 53 0.33 -0.24 15.48
C LYS A 53 0.60 -1.64 16.04
N GLN A 54 -0.41 -2.27 16.65
CA GLN A 54 -0.28 -3.62 17.20
C GLN A 54 -0.12 -4.67 16.09
N GLN A 55 -0.90 -4.56 15.02
CA GLN A 55 -0.80 -5.43 13.86
C GLN A 55 0.59 -5.33 13.21
N TYR A 56 1.09 -4.12 12.95
CA TYR A 56 2.38 -3.91 12.29
C TYR A 56 3.55 -4.38 13.14
N LYS A 57 3.41 -4.34 14.48
CA LYS A 57 4.38 -4.96 15.38
C LYS A 57 4.43 -6.48 15.17
N GLY A 58 3.28 -7.16 15.13
CA GLY A 58 3.21 -8.60 14.90
C GLY A 58 3.72 -9.00 13.51
N VAL A 59 3.28 -8.30 12.48
CA VAL A 59 3.76 -8.47 11.10
C VAL A 59 5.25 -8.23 11.01
N GLY A 60 5.78 -7.18 11.63
CA GLY A 60 7.21 -6.87 11.59
C GLY A 60 8.06 -8.02 12.13
N ILE A 61 7.61 -8.68 13.20
CA ILE A 61 8.28 -9.87 13.74
C ILE A 61 8.24 -11.02 12.72
N PHE A 62 7.09 -11.26 12.09
CA PHE A 62 6.97 -12.28 11.04
C PHE A 62 7.92 -12.01 9.86
N PHE A 63 7.94 -10.78 9.36
CA PHE A 63 8.81 -10.38 8.25
C PHE A 63 10.30 -10.51 8.62
N LEU A 64 10.68 -10.21 9.85
CA LEU A 64 12.04 -10.42 10.34
C LEU A 64 12.43 -11.90 10.32
N ILE A 65 11.55 -12.78 10.84
CA ILE A 65 11.79 -14.23 10.85
C ILE A 65 11.87 -14.77 9.41
N ALA A 66 10.92 -14.39 8.55
CA ALA A 66 10.90 -14.78 7.14
C ALA A 66 12.16 -14.31 6.40
N PHE A 67 12.61 -13.08 6.67
CA PHE A 67 13.84 -12.54 6.09
C PHE A 67 15.08 -13.33 6.50
N ILE A 68 15.20 -13.73 7.77
CA ILE A 68 16.31 -14.58 8.24
C ILE A 68 16.26 -15.94 7.52
N ILE A 69 15.09 -16.57 7.43
CA ILE A 69 14.91 -17.86 6.75
C ILE A 69 15.32 -17.73 5.27
N PHE A 70 14.84 -16.71 4.56
CA PHE A 70 15.18 -16.51 3.15
C PHE A 70 16.67 -16.20 2.95
N ASN A 71 17.33 -15.51 3.87
CA ASN A 71 18.78 -15.31 3.82
C ASN A 71 19.55 -16.63 3.99
N ILE A 72 19.13 -17.50 4.91
CA ILE A 72 19.73 -18.83 5.06
C ILE A 72 19.54 -19.66 3.78
N MET A 73 18.33 -19.63 3.21
CA MET A 73 18.03 -20.32 1.95
C MET A 73 18.85 -19.79 0.77
N ALA A 74 19.14 -18.49 0.74
CA ALA A 74 19.92 -17.88 -0.33
C ALA A 74 21.44 -18.11 -0.17
N HIS A 75 21.98 -17.93 1.03
CA HIS A 75 23.43 -17.93 1.26
C HIS A 75 24.00 -19.29 1.72
N VAL A 76 23.22 -20.11 2.43
CA VAL A 76 23.71 -21.41 2.97
C VAL A 76 23.27 -22.56 2.08
N LEU A 77 21.97 -22.58 1.71
CA LEU A 77 21.40 -23.67 0.90
C LEU A 77 21.53 -23.43 -0.60
N HIS A 78 21.84 -22.20 -1.03
CA HIS A 78 21.96 -21.78 -2.43
C HIS A 78 20.73 -22.13 -3.30
N VAL A 79 19.54 -22.22 -2.69
CA VAL A 79 18.29 -22.51 -3.40
C VAL A 79 17.56 -21.26 -3.90
N LEU A 80 17.93 -20.08 -3.36
CA LEU A 80 17.32 -18.79 -3.69
C LEU A 80 18.38 -17.79 -4.16
N HIS A 81 17.99 -16.88 -5.05
CA HIS A 81 18.83 -15.73 -5.38
C HIS A 81 18.94 -14.78 -4.18
N TRP A 82 20.14 -14.26 -3.91
CA TRP A 82 20.43 -13.41 -2.73
C TRP A 82 19.62 -12.10 -2.66
N LEU A 83 19.01 -11.67 -3.76
CA LEU A 83 18.12 -10.50 -3.82
C LEU A 83 16.68 -10.79 -3.39
N ILE A 84 16.27 -12.06 -3.32
CA ILE A 84 14.89 -12.46 -2.96
C ILE A 84 14.47 -11.97 -1.57
N PRO A 85 15.29 -12.11 -0.50
CA PRO A 85 14.92 -11.59 0.81
C PRO A 85 14.63 -10.08 0.79
N TRP A 86 15.38 -9.32 -0.02
CA TRP A 86 15.23 -7.87 -0.14
C TRP A 86 13.98 -7.48 -0.92
N ALA A 87 13.72 -8.12 -2.06
CA ALA A 87 12.51 -7.89 -2.84
C ALA A 87 11.23 -8.29 -2.07
N PHE A 88 11.30 -9.34 -1.26
CA PHE A 88 10.21 -9.70 -0.33
C PHE A 88 9.94 -8.59 0.70
N LEU A 89 10.97 -8.00 1.30
CA LEU A 89 10.82 -6.92 2.27
C LEU A 89 10.21 -5.66 1.62
N THR A 90 10.63 -5.27 0.42
CA THR A 90 10.09 -4.07 -0.24
C THR A 90 8.60 -4.24 -0.56
N GLY A 91 8.20 -5.41 -1.07
CA GLY A 91 6.80 -5.70 -1.36
C GLY A 91 5.91 -5.62 -0.11
N GLY A 92 6.38 -6.18 1.01
CA GLY A 92 5.68 -6.06 2.29
C GLY A 92 5.62 -4.63 2.82
N PHE A 93 6.70 -3.87 2.66
CA PHE A 93 6.76 -2.46 3.06
C PHE A 93 5.76 -1.61 2.27
N PHE A 94 5.75 -1.68 0.94
CA PHE A 94 4.82 -0.90 0.11
C PHE A 94 3.36 -1.32 0.33
N SER A 95 3.09 -2.60 0.54
CA SER A 95 1.75 -3.06 0.93
C SER A 95 1.32 -2.51 2.29
N GLY A 96 2.23 -2.45 3.27
CA GLY A 96 1.97 -1.85 4.57
C GLY A 96 1.70 -0.36 4.45
N LEU A 97 2.56 0.36 3.72
CA LEU A 97 2.39 1.78 3.45
C LEU A 97 1.03 2.10 2.80
N ALA A 98 0.62 1.31 1.81
CA ALA A 98 -0.67 1.44 1.17
C ALA A 98 -1.83 1.28 2.17
N GLY A 99 -1.76 0.25 3.02
CA GLY A 99 -2.76 0.02 4.07
C GLY A 99 -2.85 1.18 5.08
N TRP A 100 -1.72 1.74 5.49
CA TRP A 100 -1.66 2.87 6.40
C TRP A 100 -2.27 4.14 5.80
N ILE A 101 -1.92 4.47 4.55
CA ILE A 101 -2.48 5.63 3.82
C ILE A 101 -3.99 5.45 3.61
N GLY A 102 -4.41 4.23 3.26
CA GLY A 102 -5.81 3.86 3.09
C GLY A 102 -6.61 4.08 4.37
N MET A 103 -6.14 3.53 5.50
CA MET A 103 -6.82 3.67 6.79
C MET A 103 -6.84 5.13 7.27
N ASN A 104 -5.76 5.88 7.06
CA ASN A 104 -5.73 7.30 7.36
C ASN A 104 -6.80 8.09 6.57
N THR A 105 -6.97 7.75 5.29
CA THR A 105 -7.95 8.40 4.42
C THR A 105 -9.38 7.99 4.79
N ALA A 106 -9.63 6.70 5.03
CA ALA A 106 -10.94 6.19 5.41
C ALA A 106 -11.42 6.78 6.76
N THR A 107 -10.55 6.81 7.78
CA THR A 107 -10.90 7.39 9.09
C THR A 107 -11.10 8.92 9.03
N LEU A 108 -10.41 9.60 8.11
CA LEU A 108 -10.60 11.04 7.86
C LEU A 108 -11.91 11.32 7.09
N ALA A 109 -12.31 10.42 6.20
CA ALA A 109 -13.48 10.59 5.34
C ALA A 109 -14.81 10.28 6.02
N SER A 110 -14.82 9.49 7.09
CA SER A 110 -16.05 8.95 7.71
C SER A 110 -17.02 10.04 8.19
N ASN A 111 -16.56 10.97 9.03
CA ASN A 111 -17.40 12.10 9.48
C ASN A 111 -17.76 13.06 8.35
N ARG A 112 -16.82 13.32 7.43
CA ARG A 112 -17.06 14.19 6.27
C ARG A 112 -18.10 13.61 5.33
N THR A 113 -18.14 12.29 5.19
CA THR A 113 -19.16 11.58 4.42
C THR A 113 -20.52 11.73 5.09
N ALA A 114 -20.59 11.56 6.42
CA ALA A 114 -21.83 11.76 7.17
C ALA A 114 -22.35 13.20 7.06
N GLN A 115 -21.45 14.19 7.16
CA GLN A 115 -21.78 15.60 6.97
C GLN A 115 -22.17 15.91 5.51
N GLY A 116 -21.53 15.26 4.53
CA GLY A 116 -21.94 15.37 3.14
C GLY A 116 -23.37 14.86 2.93
N ALA A 117 -23.71 13.74 3.55
CA ALA A 117 -25.02 13.11 3.46
C ALA A 117 -26.14 13.92 4.13
N SER A 118 -25.84 14.71 5.18
CA SER A 118 -26.83 15.62 5.80
C SER A 118 -27.22 16.78 4.87
N VAL A 119 -26.36 17.13 3.92
CA VAL A 119 -26.64 18.15 2.89
C VAL A 119 -27.31 17.54 1.66
N SER A 120 -26.73 16.46 1.11
CA SER A 120 -27.34 15.71 0.02
C SER A 120 -26.68 14.34 -0.16
N LEU A 121 -27.43 13.38 -0.70
CA LEU A 121 -26.90 12.06 -1.06
C LEU A 121 -25.68 12.15 -1.99
N ASN A 122 -25.76 13.00 -3.02
CA ASN A 122 -24.68 13.15 -4.00
C ASN A 122 -23.40 13.68 -3.36
N LYS A 123 -23.51 14.63 -2.42
CA LYS A 123 -22.34 15.15 -1.71
C LYS A 123 -21.70 14.06 -0.84
N GLY A 124 -22.49 13.33 -0.05
CA GLY A 124 -21.99 12.20 0.75
C GLY A 124 -21.30 11.14 -0.13
N LEU A 125 -21.95 10.72 -1.21
CA LEU A 125 -21.42 9.73 -2.15
C LEU A 125 -20.10 10.19 -2.77
N LYS A 126 -19.98 11.46 -3.18
CA LYS A 126 -18.77 12.00 -3.79
C LYS A 126 -17.58 11.98 -2.83
N VAL A 127 -17.79 12.26 -1.54
CA VAL A 127 -16.74 12.17 -0.52
C VAL A 127 -16.33 10.71 -0.30
N ALA A 128 -17.29 9.81 -0.13
CA ALA A 128 -17.03 8.38 0.07
C ALA A 128 -16.28 7.77 -1.12
N PHE A 129 -16.73 8.05 -2.34
CA PHE A 129 -16.12 7.52 -3.56
C PHE A 129 -14.70 8.05 -3.78
N ARG A 130 -14.46 9.34 -3.52
CA ARG A 130 -13.11 9.91 -3.56
C ARG A 130 -12.19 9.25 -2.53
N ALA A 131 -12.66 9.04 -1.30
CA ALA A 131 -11.88 8.37 -0.27
C ALA A 131 -11.54 6.92 -0.64
N GLY A 132 -12.49 6.17 -1.21
CA GLY A 132 -12.24 4.84 -1.76
C GLY A 132 -11.27 4.85 -2.95
N GLY A 133 -11.38 5.86 -3.81
CA GLY A 133 -10.46 6.11 -4.92
C GLY A 133 -9.03 6.32 -4.47
N VAL A 134 -8.79 7.03 -3.35
CA VAL A 134 -7.45 7.17 -2.76
C VAL A 134 -6.85 5.81 -2.44
N MET A 135 -7.61 4.93 -1.77
CA MET A 135 -7.13 3.59 -1.44
C MET A 135 -6.74 2.79 -2.69
N GLY A 136 -7.62 2.75 -3.70
CA GLY A 136 -7.35 2.01 -4.94
C GLY A 136 -6.13 2.55 -5.71
N LEU A 137 -6.04 3.87 -5.87
CA LEU A 137 -4.95 4.52 -6.59
C LEU A 137 -3.60 4.39 -5.88
N VAL A 138 -3.58 4.46 -4.53
CA VAL A 138 -2.36 4.27 -3.74
C VAL A 138 -1.85 2.83 -3.86
N VAL A 139 -2.74 1.83 -3.77
CA VAL A 139 -2.34 0.42 -3.89
C VAL A 139 -1.73 0.15 -5.26
N VAL A 140 -2.41 0.56 -6.34
CA VAL A 140 -1.91 0.36 -7.70
C VAL A 140 -0.64 1.17 -7.96
N GLY A 141 -0.61 2.43 -7.54
CA GLY A 141 0.53 3.32 -7.73
C GLY A 141 1.79 2.83 -7.02
N LEU A 142 1.70 2.47 -5.74
CA LEU A 142 2.86 1.97 -4.99
C LEU A 142 3.35 0.61 -5.53
N ALA A 143 2.43 -0.30 -5.87
CA ALA A 143 2.80 -1.60 -6.43
C ALA A 143 3.52 -1.46 -7.78
N LEU A 144 3.01 -0.61 -8.68
CA LEU A 144 3.65 -0.37 -9.98
C LEU A 144 5.00 0.35 -9.84
N ILE A 145 5.14 1.27 -8.88
CA ILE A 145 6.44 1.88 -8.57
C ILE A 145 7.45 0.83 -8.13
N ASP A 146 7.10 -0.03 -7.16
CA ASP A 146 8.00 -1.06 -6.63
C ASP A 146 8.47 -2.03 -7.74
N ILE A 147 7.51 -2.55 -8.51
CA ILE A 147 7.78 -3.44 -9.66
C ILE A 147 8.67 -2.75 -10.70
N SER A 148 8.40 -1.49 -11.01
CA SER A 148 9.19 -0.73 -11.99
C SER A 148 10.61 -0.51 -11.49
N ILE A 149 10.79 -0.04 -10.25
CA ILE A 149 12.12 0.21 -9.66
C ILE A 149 12.96 -1.06 -9.72
N TRP A 150 12.43 -2.19 -9.26
CA TRP A 150 13.15 -3.48 -9.30
C TRP A 150 13.47 -3.92 -10.73
N PHE A 151 12.50 -3.86 -11.64
CA PHE A 151 12.71 -4.27 -13.02
C PHE A 151 13.84 -3.45 -13.68
N TYR A 152 13.74 -2.11 -13.62
CA TYR A 152 14.73 -1.23 -14.25
C TYR A 152 16.11 -1.35 -13.58
N ALA A 153 16.17 -1.48 -12.25
CA ALA A 153 17.43 -1.68 -11.53
C ALA A 153 18.11 -2.99 -11.94
N LEU A 154 17.39 -4.12 -11.91
CA LEU A 154 17.96 -5.42 -12.27
C LEU A 154 18.34 -5.50 -13.75
N ASN A 155 17.54 -4.90 -14.63
CA ASN A 155 17.88 -4.83 -16.04
C ASN A 155 19.12 -3.96 -16.29
N TYR A 156 19.31 -2.88 -15.53
CA TYR A 156 20.51 -2.04 -15.62
C TYR A 156 21.79 -2.80 -15.24
N PHE A 157 21.71 -3.69 -14.26
CA PHE A 157 22.81 -4.60 -13.90
C PHE A 157 22.96 -5.80 -14.84
N ASN A 158 22.23 -5.84 -15.97
CA ASN A 158 22.26 -6.90 -16.97
C ASN A 158 21.93 -8.30 -16.43
N PHE A 159 21.06 -8.39 -15.40
CA PHE A 159 20.54 -9.69 -14.97
C PHE A 159 19.69 -10.32 -16.10
N PRO A 160 19.77 -11.65 -16.30
CA PRO A 160 18.96 -12.31 -17.31
C PRO A 160 17.47 -12.30 -16.91
N LEU A 161 16.58 -12.16 -17.90
CA LEU A 161 15.15 -11.95 -17.69
C LEU A 161 14.49 -13.02 -16.81
N HIS A 162 14.92 -14.29 -16.93
CA HIS A 162 14.41 -15.37 -16.08
C HIS A 162 14.70 -15.12 -14.59
N THR A 163 15.90 -14.63 -14.26
CA THR A 163 16.29 -14.31 -12.87
C THR A 163 15.51 -13.10 -12.36
N ILE A 164 15.32 -12.08 -13.20
CA ILE A 164 14.51 -10.90 -12.87
C ILE A 164 13.10 -11.32 -12.48
N THR A 165 12.45 -12.15 -13.31
CA THR A 165 11.10 -12.65 -13.05
C THR A 165 11.02 -13.42 -11.73
N VAL A 166 11.99 -14.29 -11.44
CA VAL A 166 12.03 -15.07 -10.18
C VAL A 166 12.19 -14.17 -8.96
N ILE A 167 13.10 -13.18 -9.01
CA ILE A 167 13.27 -12.20 -7.93
C ILE A 167 11.97 -11.41 -7.75
N MET A 168 11.37 -10.97 -8.85
CA MET A 168 10.14 -10.21 -8.83
C MET A 168 8.97 -11.01 -8.22
N LEU A 169 8.80 -12.31 -8.46
CA LEU A 169 7.75 -13.08 -7.78
C LEU A 169 7.77 -12.96 -6.24
N SER A 170 8.95 -12.74 -5.65
CA SER A 170 9.07 -12.55 -4.20
C SER A 170 8.54 -11.20 -3.69
N PHE A 171 8.49 -10.13 -4.52
CA PHE A 171 7.76 -8.90 -4.16
C PHE A 171 6.29 -9.22 -3.92
N GLY A 172 5.71 -10.04 -4.81
CA GLY A 172 4.28 -10.37 -4.80
C GLY A 172 3.94 -11.21 -3.58
N MET A 173 4.86 -12.10 -3.20
CA MET A 173 4.79 -12.86 -1.95
C MET A 173 4.81 -11.92 -0.73
N GLY A 174 5.76 -10.99 -0.65
CA GLY A 174 5.84 -10.03 0.46
C GLY A 174 4.59 -9.16 0.60
N ALA A 175 4.12 -8.59 -0.51
CA ALA A 175 2.89 -7.80 -0.52
C ALA A 175 1.67 -8.65 -0.09
N SER A 176 1.57 -9.88 -0.58
CA SER A 176 0.47 -10.80 -0.24
C SER A 176 0.51 -11.23 1.23
N THR A 177 1.69 -11.47 1.80
CA THR A 177 1.85 -11.77 3.23
C THR A 177 1.34 -10.62 4.07
N GLN A 178 1.74 -9.38 3.76
CA GLN A 178 1.26 -8.21 4.49
C GLN A 178 -0.27 -8.05 4.36
N ALA A 179 -0.81 -8.25 3.15
CA ALA A 179 -2.26 -8.21 2.91
C ALA A 179 -3.02 -9.32 3.65
N LEU A 180 -2.42 -10.50 3.81
CA LEU A 180 -3.00 -11.62 4.56
C LEU A 180 -3.19 -11.25 6.03
N PHE A 181 -2.15 -10.74 6.68
CA PHE A 181 -2.25 -10.28 8.07
C PHE A 181 -3.21 -9.10 8.21
N ALA A 182 -3.22 -8.19 7.24
CA ALA A 182 -4.17 -7.07 7.17
C ALA A 182 -5.63 -7.53 7.21
N ARG A 183 -5.96 -8.58 6.44
CA ARG A 183 -7.33 -9.09 6.32
C ARG A 183 -7.73 -10.05 7.44
N LEU A 184 -6.89 -11.04 7.76
CA LEU A 184 -7.21 -12.05 8.77
C LEU A 184 -7.14 -11.51 10.20
N GLY A 185 -6.23 -10.57 10.46
CA GLY A 185 -6.15 -9.98 11.78
C GLY A 185 -7.22 -8.92 12.03
N GLY A 186 -7.84 -8.37 10.98
CA GLY A 186 -8.68 -7.17 11.05
C GLY A 186 -10.14 -7.38 10.67
N GLY A 187 -10.44 -8.43 9.89
CA GLY A 187 -11.78 -8.94 9.68
C GLY A 187 -12.20 -9.86 10.82
#